data_AF-A0A956JDY9-F1
#
_entry.id   AF-A0A956JDY9-F1
#
_cell.length_a   1.000
_cell.length_b   1.000
_cell.length_c   1.000
_cell.angle_alpha   90.00
_cell.angle_beta   90.00
_cell.angle_gamma   90.00
#
_symmetry.space_group_name_H-M   'P 1'
#
loop_
_entity.id
_entity.type
_entity.pdbx_description
1 polymer ?
#
loop_
_entity_poly.entity_id
_entity_poly.type
_entity_poly.pdbx_seq_one_letter_code
_entity_poly.pdbx_strand_id
1 'polypeptide(L)'
;MLDLKSKLAAAGLVTKEDVERAERAKAKKAKAKRGGAGRKERPGGRGKPEPARLRVAELRGEGKGAQYDAVRRFVEKVRLDDPARPPGEQAQTFHFTTAKGQIGRLVLEPDVHGWVSEGGAGIVAYMSNHGLAHAAVPAQAARDVGELFPLWLRVLKGHAGAGALEGDGEP
;
A
#
# COMPACT_ATOMS: atom_id res chain seq x y z
N MET A 1 -7.62 32.31 17.99
CA MET A 1 -6.70 31.34 17.34
C MET A 1 -5.98 32.07 16.21
N LEU A 2 -4.67 32.28 16.30
CA LEU A 2 -3.89 32.94 15.24
C LEU A 2 -3.58 31.95 14.12
N ASP A 3 -3.94 32.30 12.88
CA ASP A 3 -3.72 31.55 11.65
C ASP A 3 -2.23 31.15 11.48
N LEU A 4 -1.99 29.92 10.99
CA LEU A 4 -0.64 29.33 10.84
C LEU A 4 0.30 30.25 10.04
N LYS A 5 -0.25 30.98 9.06
CA LYS A 5 0.48 31.92 8.21
C LYS A 5 0.97 33.14 8.98
N SER A 6 0.16 33.66 9.90
CA SER A 6 0.54 34.80 10.75
C SER A 6 1.66 34.44 11.70
N LYS A 7 1.69 33.19 12.20
CA LYS A 7 2.80 32.68 13.02
C LYS A 7 4.10 32.52 12.24
N LEU A 8 4.03 32.03 11.00
CA LEU A 8 5.19 31.86 10.14
C LEU A 8 5.78 33.20 9.67
N ALA A 9 4.94 34.21 9.44
CA ALA A 9 5.39 35.57 9.12
C ALA A 9 6.02 36.28 10.33
N ALA A 10 5.46 36.10 11.54
CA ALA A 10 6.02 36.67 12.76
C ALA A 10 7.37 36.05 13.15
N ALA A 11 7.61 34.79 12.76
CA ALA A 11 8.88 34.09 12.95
C ALA A 11 9.97 34.46 11.93
N GLY A 12 9.69 35.38 10.99
CA GLY A 12 10.66 35.82 9.97
C GLY A 12 11.03 34.75 8.92
N LEU A 13 10.37 33.58 8.95
CA LEU A 13 10.64 32.44 8.07
C LEU A 13 10.01 32.59 6.68
N VAL A 14 9.04 33.50 6.52
CA VAL A 14 8.31 33.71 5.26
C VAL A 14 8.04 35.20 5.07
N THR A 15 8.39 35.73 3.90
CA THR A 15 8.12 37.14 3.57
C THR A 15 6.67 37.34 3.15
N LYS A 16 6.15 38.58 3.26
CA LYS A 16 4.78 38.90 2.79
C LYS A 16 4.58 38.56 1.30
N GLU A 17 5.63 38.67 0.50
CA GLU A 17 5.61 38.35 -0.93
C GLU A 17 5.46 36.84 -1.20
N ASP A 18 6.03 35.98 -0.36
CA ASP A 18 5.89 34.52 -0.48
C ASP A 18 4.47 34.05 -0.14
N VAL A 19 3.83 34.70 0.84
CA VAL A 19 2.43 34.44 1.20
C VAL A 19 1.49 34.83 0.05
N GLU A 20 1.71 35.98 -0.58
CA GLU A 20 0.91 36.40 -1.75
C GLU A 20 1.12 35.49 -2.97
N ARG A 21 2.36 35.00 -3.19
CA ARG A 21 2.66 34.06 -4.29
C ARG A 21 1.89 32.75 -4.11
N ALA A 22 1.79 32.25 -2.88
CA ALA A 22 1.05 31.03 -2.55
C ALA A 22 -0.47 31.20 -2.76
N GLU A 23 -1.04 32.34 -2.40
CA GLU A 23 -2.46 32.64 -2.63
C GLU A 23 -2.79 32.77 -4.13
N ARG A 24 -1.95 33.46 -4.90
CA ARG A 24 -2.12 33.57 -6.37
C ARG A 24 -2.01 32.21 -7.08
N ALA A 25 -1.17 31.31 -6.59
CA ALA A 25 -1.03 29.95 -7.13
C ALA A 25 -2.28 29.08 -6.87
N LYS A 26 -2.94 29.24 -5.72
CA LYS A 26 -4.20 28.55 -5.40
C LYS A 26 -5.36 29.01 -6.29
N ALA A 27 -5.45 30.31 -6.57
CA ALA A 27 -6.46 30.85 -7.48
C ALA A 27 -6.29 30.35 -8.94
N LYS A 28 -5.05 30.21 -9.42
CA LYS A 28 -4.77 29.68 -10.77
C LYS A 28 -5.07 28.18 -10.90
N LYS A 29 -4.88 27.37 -9.85
CA LYS A 29 -5.25 25.94 -9.84
C LYS A 29 -6.76 25.70 -9.82
N ALA A 30 -7.57 26.62 -9.28
CA ALA A 30 -9.02 26.50 -9.27
C ALA A 30 -9.67 26.74 -10.66
N LYS A 31 -9.05 27.56 -11.51
CA LYS A 31 -9.61 27.94 -12.83
C LYS A 31 -9.25 26.97 -13.96
N ALA A 32 -8.22 26.12 -13.79
CA ALA A 32 -7.78 25.15 -14.79
C ALA A 32 -8.53 23.79 -14.76
N LYS A 33 -9.50 23.60 -13.85
CA LYS A 33 -10.24 22.33 -13.68
C LYS A 33 -11.67 22.35 -14.25
N ARG A 34 -12.03 23.37 -15.03
CA ARG A 34 -13.31 23.49 -15.75
C ARG A 34 -13.05 23.61 -17.25
N GLY A 35 -12.88 22.48 -17.92
CA GLY A 35 -12.85 22.44 -19.38
C GLY A 35 -12.21 21.18 -19.93
N GLY A 36 -13.04 20.27 -20.41
CA GLY A 36 -12.62 19.20 -21.33
C GLY A 36 -12.47 17.82 -20.71
N ALA A 37 -13.60 17.12 -20.57
CA ALA A 37 -13.59 15.64 -20.56
C ALA A 37 -14.89 15.13 -21.21
N GLY A 38 -14.97 15.28 -22.53
CA GLY A 38 -15.78 14.37 -23.33
C GLY A 38 -15.05 13.03 -23.39
N ARG A 39 -15.44 12.06 -22.55
CA ARG A 39 -15.12 10.66 -22.79
C ARG A 39 -16.19 9.75 -22.18
N LYS A 40 -16.95 9.17 -23.11
CA LYS A 40 -17.73 7.94 -23.08
C LYS A 40 -18.03 7.34 -21.69
N GLU A 41 -19.32 7.33 -21.43
CA GLU A 41 -20.01 6.53 -20.43
C GLU A 41 -19.47 5.10 -20.36
N ARG A 42 -19.11 4.68 -19.14
CA ARG A 42 -19.26 3.29 -18.70
C ARG A 42 -20.17 3.32 -17.47
N PRO A 43 -21.26 2.54 -17.46
CA PRO A 43 -22.16 2.47 -16.32
C PRO A 43 -21.50 1.59 -15.25
N GLY A 44 -21.54 2.02 -13.99
CA GLY A 44 -20.96 1.27 -12.88
C GLY A 44 -21.11 2.03 -11.58
N GLY A 45 -22.19 1.72 -10.87
CA GLY A 45 -22.70 2.49 -9.74
C GLY A 45 -21.70 2.75 -8.62
N ARG A 46 -21.94 3.89 -7.94
CA ARG A 46 -21.47 4.17 -6.59
C ARG A 46 -22.05 3.14 -5.61
N GLY A 47 -21.42 1.97 -5.54
CA GLY A 47 -21.44 1.16 -4.33
C GLY A 47 -20.48 1.79 -3.31
N LYS A 48 -20.80 1.69 -2.02
CA LYS A 48 -19.80 1.82 -0.95
C LYS A 48 -18.54 1.06 -1.37
N PRO A 49 -17.32 1.56 -1.09
CA PRO A 49 -16.12 0.79 -1.39
C PRO A 49 -16.22 -0.53 -0.62
N GLU A 50 -16.56 -1.61 -1.32
CA GLU A 50 -16.33 -2.94 -0.79
C GLU A 50 -14.85 -3.01 -0.41
N PRO A 51 -14.51 -3.66 0.71
CA PRO A 51 -13.11 -3.96 0.99
C PRO A 51 -12.54 -4.61 -0.27
N ALA A 52 -11.49 -4.03 -0.83
CA ALA A 52 -10.94 -4.54 -2.06
C ALA A 52 -10.56 -6.01 -1.82
N ARG A 53 -11.19 -6.92 -2.56
CA ARG A 53 -10.92 -8.35 -2.52
C ARG A 53 -10.29 -8.77 -3.83
N LEU A 54 -9.37 -9.72 -3.73
CA LEU A 54 -8.81 -10.34 -4.91
C LEU A 54 -9.77 -11.44 -5.39
N ARG A 55 -10.07 -11.49 -6.69
CA ARG A 55 -10.96 -12.49 -7.27
C ARG A 55 -10.22 -13.80 -7.51
N VAL A 56 -9.82 -14.46 -6.42
CA VAL A 56 -8.95 -15.63 -6.43
C VAL A 56 -9.47 -16.74 -7.36
N ALA A 57 -10.77 -17.05 -7.31
CA ALA A 57 -11.38 -18.09 -8.14
C ALA A 57 -11.27 -17.80 -9.65
N GLU A 58 -11.46 -16.55 -10.08
CA GLU A 58 -11.32 -16.13 -11.48
C GLU A 58 -9.84 -16.23 -11.90
N LEU A 59 -8.94 -15.75 -11.04
CA LEU A 59 -7.51 -15.70 -11.33
C LEU A 59 -6.85 -17.08 -11.40
N ARG A 60 -7.33 -18.08 -10.66
CA ARG A 60 -6.81 -19.47 -10.74
C ARG A 60 -6.92 -20.06 -12.15
N GLY A 61 -7.92 -19.65 -12.94
CA GLY A 61 -8.11 -20.09 -14.32
C GLY A 61 -7.29 -19.31 -15.35
N GLU A 62 -6.67 -18.19 -14.96
CA GLU A 62 -5.86 -17.35 -15.83
C GLU A 62 -4.39 -17.79 -15.87
N GLY A 63 -3.65 -17.29 -16.86
CA GLY A 63 -2.20 -17.51 -16.94
C GLY A 63 -1.43 -16.80 -15.82
N LYS A 64 -0.26 -17.35 -15.44
CA LYS A 64 0.60 -16.80 -14.37
C LYS A 64 0.90 -15.30 -14.50
N GLY A 65 1.12 -14.82 -15.73
CA GLY A 65 1.36 -13.39 -15.98
C GLY A 65 0.19 -12.49 -15.58
N ALA A 66 -1.03 -12.90 -15.90
CA ALA A 66 -2.24 -12.16 -15.52
C ALA A 66 -2.49 -12.22 -14.01
N GLN A 67 -2.23 -13.37 -13.38
CA GLN A 67 -2.26 -13.51 -11.92
C GLN A 67 -1.26 -12.56 -11.24
N TYR A 68 -0.01 -12.49 -11.73
CA TYR A 68 1.00 -11.57 -11.19
C TYR A 68 0.58 -10.11 -11.34
N ASP A 69 0.06 -9.74 -12.51
CA ASP A 69 -0.42 -8.38 -12.76
C ASP A 69 -1.61 -8.00 -11.87
N ALA A 70 -2.54 -8.93 -11.65
CA ALA A 70 -3.68 -8.73 -10.78
C ALA A 70 -3.24 -8.57 -9.31
N VAL A 71 -2.36 -9.45 -8.82
CA VAL A 71 -1.81 -9.36 -7.45
C VAL A 71 -1.03 -8.06 -7.27
N ARG A 72 -0.18 -7.67 -8.23
CA ARG A 72 0.58 -6.41 -8.17
C ARG A 72 -0.35 -5.21 -8.01
N ARG A 73 -1.34 -5.06 -8.90
CA ARG A 73 -2.30 -3.94 -8.85
C ARG A 73 -3.14 -3.95 -7.58
N PHE A 74 -3.46 -5.14 -7.08
CA PHE A 74 -4.20 -5.32 -5.85
C PHE A 74 -3.38 -4.86 -4.64
N VAL A 75 -2.16 -5.37 -4.49
CA VAL A 75 -1.24 -5.01 -3.39
C VAL A 75 -0.92 -3.52 -3.41
N GLU A 76 -0.65 -2.93 -4.58
CA GLU A 76 -0.44 -1.48 -4.71
C GLU A 76 -1.62 -0.63 -4.20
N LYS A 77 -2.84 -1.15 -4.27
CA LYS A 77 -4.05 -0.48 -3.79
C LYS A 77 -4.31 -0.67 -2.30
N VAL A 78 -3.93 -1.81 -1.72
CA VAL A 78 -4.29 -2.20 -0.34
C VAL A 78 -3.12 -2.19 0.64
N ARG A 79 -1.89 -2.00 0.16
CA ARG A 79 -0.69 -1.94 1.02
C ARG A 79 -0.83 -0.85 2.07
N LEU A 80 -0.39 -1.17 3.27
CA LEU A 80 -0.42 -0.31 4.45
C LEU A 80 0.90 0.44 4.62
N ASP A 81 1.99 -0.11 4.09
CA ASP A 81 3.29 0.54 4.02
C ASP A 81 3.38 1.37 2.73
N ASP A 82 3.27 2.69 2.82
CA ASP A 82 3.42 3.57 1.65
C ASP A 82 4.92 3.76 1.32
N PRO A 83 5.42 3.25 0.18
CA PRO A 83 6.84 3.31 -0.16
C PRO A 83 7.26 4.72 -0.61
N ALA A 84 6.30 5.58 -1.00
CA ALA A 84 6.57 6.95 -1.41
C ALA A 84 6.67 7.91 -0.23
N ARG A 85 6.20 7.49 0.95
CA ARG A 85 6.29 8.27 2.18
C ARG A 85 7.57 7.88 2.94
N PRO A 86 8.44 8.84 3.29
CA PRO A 86 9.56 8.54 4.17
C PRO A 86 9.03 8.01 5.51
N PRO A 87 9.67 6.98 6.10
CA PRO A 87 9.28 6.49 7.41
C PRO A 87 9.32 7.60 8.46
N GLY A 88 8.32 7.64 9.33
CA GLY A 88 8.33 8.53 10.49
C GLY A 88 9.43 8.18 11.50
N GLU A 89 9.72 9.08 12.42
CA GLU A 89 10.74 8.87 13.47
C GLU A 89 10.45 7.67 14.38
N GLN A 90 9.18 7.28 14.48
CA GLN A 90 8.72 6.15 15.29
C GLN A 90 8.60 4.84 14.49
N ALA A 91 8.92 4.86 13.19
CA ALA A 91 8.85 3.68 12.37
C ALA A 91 9.90 2.64 12.81
N GLN A 92 9.49 1.38 12.88
CA GLN A 92 10.30 0.28 13.39
C GLN A 92 10.58 -0.74 12.29
N THR A 93 11.73 -1.39 12.38
CA THR A 93 12.09 -2.47 11.46
C THR A 93 11.45 -3.78 11.89
N PHE A 94 10.54 -4.29 11.08
CA PHE A 94 9.97 -5.62 11.22
C PHE A 94 10.78 -6.64 10.42
N HIS A 95 11.28 -7.67 11.10
CA HIS A 95 12.05 -8.74 10.49
C HIS A 95 11.15 -9.94 10.20
N PHE A 96 11.34 -10.58 9.06
CA PHE A 96 10.60 -11.78 8.67
C PHE A 96 11.48 -12.71 7.83
N THR A 97 11.08 -13.96 7.68
CA THR A 97 11.76 -14.93 6.83
C THR A 97 11.17 -14.91 5.42
N THR A 98 12.03 -14.90 4.40
CA THR A 98 11.64 -15.08 3.00
C THR A 98 11.48 -16.57 2.67
N ALA A 99 10.94 -16.88 1.49
CA ALA A 99 10.80 -18.27 1.03
C ALA A 99 12.12 -19.05 1.04
N LYS A 100 13.24 -18.35 0.84
CA LYS A 100 14.57 -18.95 0.77
C LYS A 100 15.24 -19.07 2.14
N GLY A 101 14.52 -18.81 3.22
CA GLY A 101 15.06 -18.79 4.58
C GLY A 101 15.94 -17.57 4.89
N GLN A 102 15.99 -16.57 4.01
CA GLN A 102 16.73 -15.34 4.27
C GLN A 102 15.92 -14.39 5.16
N ILE A 103 16.60 -13.54 5.93
CA ILE A 103 15.93 -12.51 6.73
C ILE A 103 15.62 -11.31 5.83
N GLY A 104 14.33 -11.07 5.61
CA GLY A 104 13.80 -9.84 5.03
C GLY A 104 13.52 -8.80 6.13
N ARG A 105 13.45 -7.54 5.72
CA ARG A 105 13.10 -6.41 6.60
C ARG A 105 12.12 -5.47 5.93
N LEU A 106 11.15 -4.98 6.69
CA LEU A 106 10.28 -3.87 6.31
C LEU A 106 10.31 -2.82 7.42
N VAL A 107 10.34 -1.55 7.03
CA VAL A 107 10.20 -0.44 7.98
C VAL A 107 8.72 -0.08 8.03
N LEU A 108 8.09 -0.26 9.18
CA LEU A 108 6.65 -0.10 9.38
C LEU A 108 6.38 0.99 10.41
N GLU A 109 5.35 1.79 10.16
CA GLU A 109 4.80 2.71 11.16
C GLU A 109 4.27 1.91 12.37
N PRO A 110 4.27 2.50 13.59
CA PRO A 110 3.82 1.83 14.81
C PRO A 110 2.44 1.16 14.68
N ASP A 111 1.49 1.81 14.02
CA ASP A 111 0.14 1.29 13.81
C ASP A 111 0.15 0.01 12.98
N VAL A 112 0.90 0.01 11.87
CA VAL A 112 1.01 -1.15 10.97
C VAL A 112 1.80 -2.27 11.65
N HIS A 113 2.86 -1.93 12.39
CA HIS A 113 3.62 -2.89 13.18
C HIS A 113 2.73 -3.59 14.23
N GLY A 114 1.89 -2.82 14.93
CA GLY A 114 0.90 -3.35 15.86
C GLY A 114 -0.07 -4.31 15.16
N TRP A 115 -0.63 -3.90 14.03
CA TRP A 115 -1.57 -4.75 13.28
C TRP A 115 -0.93 -6.05 12.77
N VAL A 116 0.33 -6.02 12.32
CA VAL A 116 1.04 -7.24 11.92
C VAL A 116 1.26 -8.16 13.13
N SER A 117 1.63 -7.59 14.28
CA SER A 117 1.88 -8.33 15.52
C SER A 117 0.62 -8.93 16.15
N GLU A 118 -0.53 -8.27 15.96
CA GLU A 118 -1.84 -8.70 16.43
C GLU A 118 -2.55 -9.64 15.45
N GLY A 119 -2.11 -9.69 14.18
CA GLY A 119 -2.73 -10.49 13.11
C GLY A 119 -3.83 -9.77 12.32
N GLY A 120 -4.00 -8.46 12.53
CA GLY A 120 -4.85 -7.60 11.70
C GLY A 120 -4.25 -7.29 10.31
N ALA A 121 -2.93 -7.44 10.17
CA ALA A 121 -2.19 -7.33 8.91
C ALA A 121 -1.23 -8.51 8.73
N GLY A 122 -0.81 -8.72 7.49
CA GLY A 122 0.19 -9.72 7.13
C GLY A 122 1.21 -9.18 6.13
N ILE A 123 2.35 -9.84 6.05
CA ILE A 123 3.40 -9.52 5.08
C ILE A 123 3.29 -10.50 3.91
N VAL A 124 3.19 -9.96 2.70
CA VAL A 124 3.15 -10.75 1.46
C VAL A 124 4.29 -10.36 0.54
N ALA A 125 4.77 -11.33 -0.23
CA ALA A 125 5.62 -11.09 -1.39
C ALA A 125 4.74 -10.84 -2.63
N TYR A 126 5.23 -10.02 -3.56
CA TYR A 126 4.58 -9.81 -4.85
C TYR A 126 5.61 -9.37 -5.91
N MET A 127 5.28 -9.59 -7.19
CA MET A 127 6.10 -9.10 -8.31
C MET A 127 5.79 -7.61 -8.57
N SER A 128 6.70 -6.74 -8.15
CA SER A 128 6.66 -5.32 -8.48
C SER A 128 7.29 -5.04 -9.86
N ASN A 129 7.25 -3.77 -10.29
CA ASN A 129 7.97 -3.33 -11.50
C ASN A 129 9.49 -3.52 -11.41
N HIS A 130 10.04 -3.67 -10.21
CA HIS A 130 11.48 -3.80 -9.94
C HIS A 130 11.85 -5.21 -9.47
N GLY A 131 10.97 -6.19 -9.66
CA GLY A 131 11.16 -7.57 -9.21
C GLY A 131 10.41 -7.88 -7.91
N LEU A 132 10.82 -8.95 -7.24
CA LEU A 132 10.15 -9.45 -6.04
C LEU A 132 10.28 -8.44 -4.89
N ALA A 133 9.14 -7.95 -4.41
CA ALA A 133 9.06 -7.02 -3.29
C ALA A 133 8.18 -7.59 -2.18
N HIS A 134 8.24 -6.97 -1.00
CA HIS A 134 7.40 -7.32 0.14
C HIS A 134 6.57 -6.10 0.55
N ALA A 135 5.34 -6.34 1.01
CA ALA A 135 4.44 -5.30 1.50
C ALA A 135 3.63 -5.82 2.68
N ALA A 136 3.28 -4.91 3.58
CA ALA A 136 2.30 -5.14 4.64
C ALA A 136 0.90 -4.85 4.09
N VAL A 137 0.01 -5.84 4.17
CA VAL A 137 -1.37 -5.74 3.67
C VAL A 137 -2.35 -6.18 4.76
N PRO A 138 -3.63 -5.77 4.72
CA PRO A 138 -4.63 -6.24 5.66
C PRO A 138 -4.74 -7.77 5.66
N ALA A 139 -5.09 -8.37 6.80
CA ALA A 139 -5.14 -9.83 6.96
C ALA A 139 -5.96 -10.55 5.88
N GLN A 140 -7.10 -9.99 5.46
CA GLN A 140 -7.91 -10.59 4.39
C GLN A 140 -7.16 -10.59 3.04
N ALA A 141 -6.52 -9.48 2.68
CA ALA A 141 -5.72 -9.40 1.46
C ALA A 141 -4.53 -10.38 1.49
N ALA A 142 -3.91 -10.56 2.66
CA ALA A 142 -2.83 -11.53 2.85
C ALA A 142 -3.30 -12.96 2.61
N ARG A 143 -4.50 -13.33 3.10
CA ARG A 143 -5.12 -14.64 2.86
C ARG A 143 -5.42 -14.85 1.39
N ASP A 144 -6.03 -13.87 0.73
CA ASP A 144 -6.39 -13.98 -0.69
C ASP A 144 -5.12 -14.18 -1.57
N VAL A 145 -4.02 -13.49 -1.27
CA VAL A 145 -2.73 -13.66 -1.96
C VAL A 145 -2.12 -15.03 -1.65
N GLY A 146 -2.13 -15.45 -0.38
CA GLY A 146 -1.65 -16.77 0.03
C GLY A 146 -2.45 -17.92 -0.58
N GLU A 147 -3.72 -17.70 -0.90
CA GLU A 147 -4.54 -18.71 -1.56
C GLU A 147 -4.12 -18.94 -3.02
N LEU A 148 -3.71 -17.89 -3.74
CA LEU A 148 -3.17 -17.99 -5.10
C LEU A 148 -1.71 -18.45 -5.12
N PHE A 149 -0.90 -17.89 -4.22
CA PHE A 149 0.52 -18.11 -4.11
C PHE A 149 0.87 -18.40 -2.64
N PRO A 150 0.79 -19.68 -2.19
CA PRO A 150 1.02 -20.04 -0.80
C PRO A 150 2.39 -19.60 -0.28
N LEU A 151 3.41 -19.79 -1.11
CA LEU A 151 4.78 -19.36 -0.82
C LEU A 151 4.95 -17.85 -0.82
N TRP A 152 3.95 -17.01 -1.12
CA TRP A 152 4.09 -15.55 -1.04
C TRP A 152 3.63 -14.99 0.29
N LEU A 153 2.88 -15.76 1.09
CA LEU A 153 2.46 -15.33 2.42
C LEU A 153 3.61 -15.53 3.42
N ARG A 154 4.19 -14.44 3.93
CA ARG A 154 5.35 -14.48 4.85
C ARG A 154 4.96 -14.43 6.30
N VAL A 155 4.04 -13.53 6.64
CA VAL A 155 3.65 -13.31 8.03
C VAL A 155 2.16 -13.11 8.06
N LEU A 156 1.47 -13.92 8.85
CA LEU A 156 0.10 -13.69 9.25
C LEU A 156 -0.17 -14.53 10.49
N LYS A 157 -0.42 -13.87 11.62
CA LYS A 157 -0.63 -14.56 12.90
C LYS A 157 -1.84 -15.49 12.83
N GLY A 158 -1.66 -16.73 13.27
CA GLY A 158 -2.71 -17.76 13.28
C GLY A 158 -2.99 -18.40 11.91
N HIS A 159 -2.19 -18.13 10.88
CA HIS A 159 -2.32 -18.78 9.58
C HIS A 159 -1.26 -19.88 9.39
N ALA A 160 -1.70 -21.13 9.24
CA ALA A 160 -0.81 -22.30 9.21
C ALA A 160 0.24 -22.27 8.08
N GLY A 161 -0.09 -21.67 6.93
CA GLY A 161 0.84 -21.57 5.79
C GLY A 161 1.70 -20.30 5.76
N ALA A 162 1.60 -19.40 6.75
CA ALA A 162 2.39 -18.17 6.73
C ALA A 162 3.85 -18.47 7.08
N GLY A 163 4.78 -18.02 6.23
CA GLY A 163 6.21 -18.19 6.45
C GLY A 163 6.78 -19.51 5.91
N ALA A 164 6.00 -20.26 5.11
CA ALA A 164 6.47 -21.47 4.46
C ALA A 164 7.71 -21.20 3.59
N LEU A 165 8.69 -22.10 3.68
CA LEU A 165 9.94 -22.04 2.93
C LEU A 165 9.84 -22.89 1.64
N GLU A 166 10.62 -22.52 0.64
CA GLU A 166 10.90 -23.34 -0.54
C GLU A 166 11.68 -24.59 -0.08
N GLY A 167 10.97 -25.64 0.30
CA GLY A 167 11.53 -26.90 0.80
C GLY A 167 10.73 -27.60 1.90
N ASP A 168 9.83 -26.89 2.60
CA ASP A 168 8.94 -27.48 3.62
C ASP A 168 7.75 -28.25 3.01
N GLY A 169 7.76 -28.45 1.69
CA GLY A 169 6.73 -29.13 0.93
C GLY A 169 7.33 -30.01 -0.16
N GLU A 170 8.01 -31.09 0.23
CA GLU A 170 8.09 -32.32 -0.55
C GLU A 170 8.38 -33.49 0.41
N PRO A 171 7.85 -34.67 0.10
CA PRO A 171 8.70 -35.65 -0.56
C PRO A 171 8.38 -35.86 -2.04
#